data_AF-C1CA60-F1
#
_entry.id   AF-C1CA60-F1
#
_cell.length_a   1.000
_cell.length_b   1.000
_cell.length_c   1.000
_cell.angle_alpha   90.00
_cell.angle_beta   90.00
_cell.angle_gamma   90.00
#
_symmetry.space_group_name_H-M   'P 1'
#
loop_
_entity.id
_entity.type
_entity.pdbx_description
1 polymer ?
#
loop_
_entity_poly.entity_id
_entity_poly.type
_entity_poly.pdbx_seq_one_letter_code
_entity_poly.pdbx_strand_id
1 'polypeptide(L)' 'MGKLELLCEEFGHKLLPLPPYSPEYNPIEKTWAHIKKHLKRVLPSCNTFYEALLSCSCFN' A
#
# COMPACT_ATOMS: atom_id res chain seq x y z
N MET A 1 17.41 9.71 -18.27
CA MET A 1 16.12 9.30 -17.67
C MET A 1 16.13 7.79 -17.51
N GLY A 2 15.77 7.31 -16.33
CA GLY A 2 15.63 5.88 -16.06
C GLY A 2 14.44 5.29 -16.81
N LYS A 3 14.47 3.98 -17.08
CA LYS A 3 13.39 3.27 -17.79
C LYS A 3 12.00 3.50 -17.16
N LEU A 4 11.93 3.59 -15.83
CA LEU A 4 10.69 3.86 -15.11
C LEU A 4 10.17 5.28 -15.35
N GLU A 5 11.05 6.27 -15.39
CA GLU A 5 10.67 7.67 -15.62
C GLU A 5 10.03 7.84 -17.00
N LEU A 6 10.63 7.21 -18.03
CA LEU A 6 10.09 7.21 -19.39
C LEU A 6 8.70 6.58 -19.47
N LEU A 7 8.49 5.43 -18.80
CA LEU A 7 7.18 4.79 -18.73
C LEU A 7 6.16 5.66 -17.98
N CYS A 8 6.54 6.25 -16.86
CA CYS A 8 5.64 7.16 -16.14
C CYS A 8 5.19 8.31 -17.03
N GLU A 9 6.12 8.95 -17.76
CA GLU A 9 5.80 10.04 -18.69
C GLU A 9 4.90 9.62 -19.84
N GLU A 10 5.18 8.46 -20.46
CA GLU A 10 4.36 7.89 -21.55
C GLU A 10 2.89 7.72 -21.13
N PHE A 11 2.64 7.32 -19.88
CA PHE A 11 1.30 7.15 -19.33
C PHE A 11 0.77 8.41 -18.61
N GLY A 12 1.45 9.56 -18.71
CA GLY A 12 1.01 10.82 -18.10
C GLY A 12 1.11 10.86 -16.56
N HIS A 13 1.93 10.00 -15.97
CA HIS A 13 2.20 9.95 -14.54
C HIS A 13 3.39 10.81 -14.15
N LYS A 14 3.27 11.51 -13.02
CA LYS A 14 4.37 12.26 -12.42
C LYS A 14 5.06 11.43 -11.34
N LEU A 15 6.35 11.17 -11.51
CA LEU A 15 7.15 10.54 -10.46
C LEU A 15 7.47 11.56 -9.37
N LEU A 16 7.09 11.25 -8.12
CA LEU A 16 7.39 12.10 -6.96
C LEU A 16 8.66 11.59 -6.26
N PRO A 17 9.64 12.46 -5.96
CA PRO A 17 10.81 12.05 -5.21
C PRO A 17 10.43 11.78 -3.75
N LEU A 18 10.93 10.67 -3.20
CA LEU A 18 10.81 10.33 -1.79
C LEU A 18 12.22 10.31 -1.18
N PRO A 19 12.50 11.10 -0.12
CA PRO A 19 13.80 11.06 0.53
C PRO A 19 14.06 9.69 1.18
N PRO A 20 15.32 9.24 1.25
CA PRO A 20 15.68 7.99 1.91
C PRO A 20 15.19 7.95 3.37
N TYR A 21 14.77 6.77 3.83
CA TYR A 21 14.36 6.50 5.21
C TYR A 21 13.32 7.48 5.78
N SER A 22 12.47 8.05 4.94
CA SER A 22 11.41 9.00 5.35
C SER A 22 10.01 8.37 5.20
N PRO A 23 9.67 7.33 5.99
CA PRO A 23 8.39 6.64 5.88
C PRO A 23 7.19 7.54 6.19
N GLU A 24 7.38 8.63 6.95
CA GLU A 24 6.36 9.62 7.28
C GLU A 24 5.79 10.33 6.05
N TYR A 25 6.56 10.42 4.96
CA TYR A 25 6.11 11.00 3.69
C TYR A 25 5.47 9.98 2.74
N ASN A 26 5.48 8.69 3.08
CA ASN A 26 4.89 7.64 2.26
C ASN A 26 3.49 7.25 2.78
N PRO A 27 2.39 7.66 2.12
CA PRO A 27 1.03 7.41 2.62
C PRO A 27 0.70 5.93 2.82
N ILE A 28 1.36 5.02 2.08
CA ILE A 28 1.12 3.57 2.18
C ILE A 28 1.41 3.02 3.57
N GLU A 29 2.31 3.66 4.34
CA GLU A 29 2.66 3.21 5.68
C GLU A 29 1.46 3.31 6.65
N LYS A 30 0.65 4.35 6.49
CA LYS A 30 -0.60 4.52 7.25
C LYS A 30 -1.62 3.44 6.89
N THR A 31 -1.74 3.15 5.59
CA THR A 31 -2.60 2.07 5.09
C THR A 31 -2.17 0.72 5.65
N TRP A 32 -0.87 0.41 5.66
CA TRP A 32 -0.35 -0.83 6.24
C TRP A 32 -0.59 -0.94 7.74
N ALA A 33 -0.49 0.17 8.49
CA ALA A 33 -0.81 0.17 9.91
C ALA A 33 -2.30 -0.20 10.14
N HIS A 34 -3.21 0.33 9.32
CA HIS A 34 -4.63 0.00 9.39
C HIS A 34 -4.92 -1.45 8.99
N ILE A 35 -4.33 -1.93 7.90
CA ILE A 35 -4.47 -3.33 7.45
C ILE A 35 -3.98 -4.27 8.54
N LYS A 36 -2.78 -4.06 9.10
CA LYS A 36 -2.23 -4.91 10.17
C LYS A 36 -3.14 -4.94 11.41
N LYS A 37 -3.68 -3.78 11.82
CA LYS A 37 -4.62 -3.69 12.95
C LYS A 37 -5.90 -4.49 12.67
N HIS A 38 -6.43 -4.40 11.47
CA HIS A 38 -7.62 -5.14 11.06
C HIS A 38 -7.36 -6.65 11.03
N LEU A 39 -6.28 -7.08 10.36
CA LEU A 39 -5.90 -8.49 10.23
C LEU A 39 -5.74 -9.16 11.59
N LYS A 40 -5.06 -8.51 12.56
CA LYS A 40 -4.92 -9.05 13.93
C LYS A 40 -6.26 -9.43 14.58
N ARG A 41 -7.36 -8.76 14.22
CA ARG A 41 -8.70 -9.02 14.75
C ARG A 41 -9.43 -10.12 13.99
N VAL A 42 -9.32 -10.15 12.66
CA VAL A 42 -10.18 -11.00 11.81
C VAL A 42 -9.51 -12.32 11.40
N LEU A 43 -8.18 -12.40 11.42
CA LEU A 43 -7.43 -13.59 11.01
C LEU A 43 -7.88 -14.89 11.71
N PRO A 44 -8.16 -14.89 13.03
CA PRO A 44 -8.63 -16.10 13.73
C PRO A 44 -10.01 -16.59 13.27
N SER A 45 -10.77 -15.76 12.57
CA SER A 45 -12.15 -16.04 12.15
C SER A 45 -12.29 -16.25 10.63
N CYS A 46 -11.20 -16.17 9.88
CA CYS A 46 -11.18 -16.38 8.43
C CYS A 46 -10.50 -17.71 8.09
N ASN A 47 -10.90 -18.33 6.98
CA ASN A 47 -10.28 -19.59 6.53
C ASN A 47 -8.97 -19.33 5.79
N THR A 48 -8.84 -18.16 5.18
CA THR A 48 -7.63 -17.77 4.45
C THR A 48 -7.18 -16.36 4.81
N PHE A 49 -5.88 -16.10 4.63
CA PHE A 49 -5.34 -14.75 4.73
C PHE A 49 -5.98 -13.79 3.71
N TYR A 50 -6.33 -14.30 2.52
CA TYR A 50 -6.91 -13.49 1.45
C TYR A 50 -8.31 -12.99 1.81
N GLU A 51 -9.16 -13.85 2.39
CA GLU A 51 -10.46 -13.45 2.94
C GLU A 51 -10.31 -12.36 4.01
N ALA A 52 -9.39 -12.55 4.95
CA ALA A 52 -9.11 -11.57 5.99
C ALA A 52 -8.61 -10.24 5.41
N LEU A 53 -7.74 -10.27 4.40
CA LEU A 53 -7.18 -9.09 3.75
C LEU A 53 -8.27 -8.32 2.97
N LEU A 54 -9.07 -9.01 2.17
CA LEU A 54 -10.15 -8.39 1.39
C LEU A 54 -11.30 -7.87 2.26
N SER A 55 -11.47 -8.39 3.48
CA SER A 55 -12.44 -7.83 4.42
C SER A 55 -12.03 -6.46 5.00
N CYS A 56 -10.80 -6.01 4.74
CA CYS A 56 -10.31 -4.72 5.21
C CYS A 56 -10.91 -3.56 4.40
N SER A 57 -11.43 -2.55 5.10
CA SER A 57 -12.00 -1.34 4.48
C SER A 57 -10.99 -0.48 3.70
N CYS A 58 -9.70 -0.80 3.74
CA CYS A 58 -8.68 -0.14 2.92
C CYS A 58 -8.74 -0.54 1.43
N PHE A 59 -9.50 -1.59 1.09
CA PHE A 59 -9.64 -2.11 -0.27
C PHE A 59 -11.06 -1.95 -0.86
N ASN A 60 -11.96 -1.29 -0.12
CA ASN A 60 -13.28 -0.87 -0.58
C ASN A 60 -13.25 0.63 -0.90
#